data_AF-A0A9W4LA69-F1
#
_entry.id   AF-A0A9W4LA69-F1
#
_cell.length_a   1.000
_cell.length_b   1.000
_cell.length_c   1.000
_cell.angle_alpha   90.00
_cell.angle_beta   90.00
_cell.angle_gamma   90.00
#
_symmetry.space_group_name_H-M   'P 1'
#
loop_
_entity.id
_entity.type
_entity.pdbx_description
1 polymer ?
#
loop_
_entity_poly.entity_id
_entity_poly.type
_entity_poly.pdbx_seq_one_letter_code
_entity_poly.pdbx_strand_id
1 'polypeptide(L)' 'MSKSQLFNLLAGLVIIVFLMYIIATGTNWVVGVASIVLFGVSYILERSKVTFFAWLPITLVALIRAISPFIGTLVFAP' A
#
# COMPACT_ATOMS: atom_id res chain seq x y z
N MET A 1 -16.63 -11.15 7.63
CA MET A 1 -15.56 -10.14 7.40
C MET A 1 -16.23 -8.85 6.95
N SER A 2 -15.91 -7.70 7.56
CA SER A 2 -16.54 -6.43 7.17
C SER A 2 -15.97 -5.93 5.82
N LYS A 3 -16.74 -5.12 5.09
CA LYS A 3 -16.29 -4.54 3.80
C LYS A 3 -14.98 -3.75 3.93
N SER A 4 -14.81 -3.08 5.07
CA SER A 4 -13.59 -2.35 5.45
C SER A 4 -12.37 -3.27 5.57
N GLN A 5 -12.54 -4.39 6.28
CA GLN A 5 -11.46 -5.37 6.46
C GLN A 5 -11.06 -6.01 5.13
N LEU A 6 -12.03 -6.26 4.25
CA LEU A 6 -11.77 -6.81 2.93
C LEU A 6 -10.93 -5.83 2.09
N PHE A 7 -11.25 -4.54 2.14
CA PHE A 7 -10.49 -3.49 1.47
C PHE A 7 -9.04 -3.39 1.98
N ASN A 8 -8.85 -3.35 3.30
CA ASN A 8 -7.51 -3.28 3.88
C ASN A 8 -6.70 -4.57 3.60
N LEU A 9 -7.36 -5.74 3.52
CA LEU A 9 -6.69 -6.98 3.14
C LEU A 9 -6.25 -6.96 1.67
N LEU A 10 -7.08 -6.45 0.75
CA LEU A 10 -6.71 -6.25 -0.65
C LEU A 10 -5.58 -5.23 -0.80
N ALA A 11 -5.61 -4.13 -0.06
CA ALA A 11 -4.54 -3.14 -0.04
C ALA A 11 -3.22 -3.74 0.44
N GLY A 12 -3.27 -4.56 1.50
CA GLY A 12 -2.11 -5.29 2.00
C GLY A 12 -1.52 -6.24 0.95
N LEU A 13 -2.36 -6.95 0.20
CA LEU A 13 -1.92 -7.81 -0.89
C LEU A 13 -1.15 -7.03 -1.98
N VAL A 14 -1.66 -5.86 -2.39
CA VAL A 14 -0.97 -5.00 -3.37
C VAL A 14 0.39 -4.53 -2.85
N ILE A 15 0.48 -4.19 -1.56
CA ILE A 15 1.74 -3.75 -0.94
C ILE A 15 2.76 -4.90 -0.87
N ILE A 16 2.31 -6.14 -0.63
CA ILE A 16 3.18 -7.32 -0.66
C ILE A 16 3.76 -7.53 -2.07
N VAL A 17 2.94 -7.40 -3.12
CA VAL A 17 3.40 -7.50 -4.51
C VAL A 17 4.43 -6.40 -4.83
N PHE A 18 4.17 -5.16 -4.38
CA PHE A 18 5.13 -4.06 -4.52
C PHE A 18 6.45 -4.33 -3.79
N LEU A 19 6.41 -4.94 -2.60
CA LEU A 19 7.60 -5.36 -1.85
C LEU A 19 8.43 -6.38 -2.63
N MET A 20 7.78 -7.40 -3.19
CA MET A 20 8.46 -8.39 -4.03
C MET A 20 9.10 -7.74 -5.26
N TYR A 21 8.41 -6.77 -5.88
CA TYR A 21 8.96 -6.00 -6.98
C TYR A 21 10.21 -5.19 -6.58
N ILE A 22 10.19 -4.51 -5.43
CA ILE A 22 11.36 -3.78 -4.92
C ILE A 22 12.55 -4.71 -4.73
N ILE A 23 12.32 -5.87 -4.08
CA ILE A 23 13.36 -6.86 -3.83
C ILE A 23 13.93 -7.39 -5.16
N ALA A 24 13.08 -7.65 -6.15
CA ALA A 24 13.50 -8.17 -7.45
C ALA A 24 14.27 -7.14 -8.29
N THR A 25 13.92 -5.86 -8.19
CA THR A 25 14.52 -4.79 -9.01
C THR A 25 15.66 -4.04 -8.33
N GLY A 26 15.92 -4.29 -7.04
CA GLY A 26 16.93 -3.56 -6.27
C GLY A 26 16.62 -2.06 -6.12
N THR A 27 15.36 -1.67 -6.31
CA THR A 27 14.91 -0.27 -6.24
C THR A 27 14.91 0.24 -4.78
N ASN A 28 14.70 1.56 -4.62
CA ASN A 28 14.77 2.26 -3.33
C ASN A 28 13.94 1.60 -2.21
N TRP A 29 14.61 0.75 -1.42
CA TRP A 29 14.09 0.06 -0.24
C TRP A 29 13.46 1.01 0.79
N VAL A 30 13.95 2.24 0.90
CA VAL A 30 13.39 3.31 1.74
C VAL A 30 11.91 3.57 1.40
N VAL A 31 11.56 3.58 0.11
CA VAL A 31 10.17 3.78 -0.33
C VAL A 31 9.31 2.57 0.04
N GLY A 32 9.85 1.36 -0.08
CA GLY A 32 9.21 0.13 0.35
C GLY A 32 8.86 0.15 1.84
N VAL A 33 9.84 0.48 2.68
CA VAL A 33 9.67 0.58 4.14
C VAL A 33 8.64 1.64 4.50
N ALA A 34 8.67 2.82 3.87
CA ALA A 34 7.70 3.88 4.12
C ALA A 34 6.25 3.46 3.79
N SER A 35 6.04 2.71 2.70
CA SER A 35 4.72 2.19 2.33
C SER A 35 4.19 1.16 3.34
N ILE A 36 5.06 0.29 3.88
CA ILE A 36 4.69 -0.67 4.92
C ILE A 36 4.26 0.04 6.20
N VAL A 37 5.03 1.05 6.63
CA VAL A 37 4.71 1.81 7.84
C VAL A 37 3.38 2.53 7.71
N LEU A 38 3.13 3.18 6.55
CA LEU A 38 1.84 3.83 6.27
C LEU A 38 0.67 2.84 6.32
N PHE A 39 0.83 1.66 5.73
CA PHE A 39 -0.18 0.62 5.78
C PHE A 39 -0.41 0.08 7.19
N GLY A 40 0.67 -0.16 7.95
CA GLY A 40 0.59 -0.59 9.34
C GLY A 40 -0.15 0.41 10.22
N VAL A 41 0.14 1.71 10.07
CA VAL A 41 -0.60 2.80 10.76
C VAL A 41 -2.08 2.77 10.38
N SER A 42 -2.40 2.67 9.08
CA SER A 42 -3.79 2.61 8.63
C SER A 42 -4.54 1.39 9.21
N TYR A 43 -3.89 0.22 9.20
CA TYR A 43 -4.47 -1.01 9.75
C TYR A 43 -4.74 -0.89 11.26
N ILE A 44 -3.81 -0.33 12.02
CA ILE A 44 -4.00 -0.07 13.46
C ILE A 44 -5.19 0.88 13.68
N LEU A 45 -5.27 1.97 12.91
CA LEU A 45 -6.39 2.92 13.01
C LEU A 45 -7.74 2.28 12.68
N GLU A 46 -7.80 1.41 11.66
CA GLU A 46 -9.00 0.63 11.34
C GLU A 46 -9.39 -0.28 12.51
N ARG A 47 -8.42 -1.02 13.08
CA ARG A 47 -8.67 -1.95 14.20
C ARG A 47 -9.08 -1.23 15.48
N SER A 48 -8.57 -0.02 15.70
CA SER A 48 -8.97 0.86 16.79
C SER A 48 -10.32 1.56 16.56
N LYS A 49 -11.03 1.24 15.47
CA LYS A 49 -12.34 1.83 15.09
C LYS A 49 -12.29 3.36 14.96
N VAL A 50 -11.11 3.91 14.62
CA VAL A 50 -10.98 5.34 14.30
C VAL A 50 -11.81 5.62 13.06
N THR A 51 -12.36 6.84 12.98
CA THR A 51 -13.23 7.26 11.88
C THR A 51 -12.63 6.92 10.51
N PHE A 52 -13.50 6.47 9.60
CA PHE A 52 -13.13 6.09 8.23
C PHE A 52 -12.25 7.14 7.52
N PHE A 53 -12.54 8.42 7.76
CA PHE A 53 -11.81 9.55 7.21
C PHE A 53 -10.36 9.68 7.70
N ALA A 54 -9.99 9.05 8.81
CA ALA A 54 -8.62 9.12 9.32
C ALA A 54 -7.70 8.07 8.67
N TRP A 55 -8.20 6.85 8.46
CA TRP A 55 -7.37 5.74 7.96
C TRP A 55 -7.47 5.54 6.45
N LEU A 56 -8.64 5.80 5.83
CA LEU A 56 -8.82 5.61 4.39
C LEU A 56 -7.80 6.42 3.56
N PRO A 57 -7.55 7.72 3.82
CA PRO A 57 -6.59 8.49 3.04
C PRO A 57 -5.18 7.91 3.14
N ILE A 58 -4.80 7.39 4.31
CA ILE A 58 -3.49 6.77 4.53
C ILE A 58 -3.37 5.49 3.69
N THR A 59 -4.40 4.63 3.68
CA THR A 59 -4.41 3.44 2.81
C THR A 59 -4.33 3.82 1.34
N LEU A 60 -5.06 4.85 0.91
CA LEU A 60 -5.04 5.32 -0.48
C LEU A 60 -3.66 5.84 -0.89
N VAL A 61 -2.99 6.62 -0.04
CA VAL A 61 -1.62 7.11 -0.31
C VAL A 61 -0.64 5.92 -0.41
N ALA A 62 -0.75 4.95 0.49
CA ALA A 62 0.08 3.74 0.44
C ALA A 62 -0.16 2.94 -0.86
N LEU A 63 -1.42 2.79 -1.27
CA LEU A 63 -1.82 2.13 -2.51
C LEU A 63 -1.31 2.84 -3.77
N ILE A 64 -1.53 4.16 -3.88
CA ILE A 64 -1.06 4.95 -5.02
C ILE A 64 0.46 4.82 -5.17
N ARG A 65 1.19 4.89 -4.05
CA ARG A 65 2.63 4.68 -4.05
C ARG A 65 3.02 3.26 -4.45
N ALA A 66 2.31 2.25 -3.96
CA ALA A 66 2.59 0.86 -4.31
C ALA A 66 2.35 0.56 -5.80
N ILE A 67 1.37 1.23 -6.43
CA ILE A 67 1.02 1.04 -7.84
C ILE A 67 1.86 1.91 -8.79
N SER A 68 2.38 3.05 -8.32
CA SER A 68 3.16 4.01 -9.10
C SER A 68 4.30 3.42 -9.96
N PRO A 69 5.15 2.49 -9.47
CA PRO A 69 6.21 1.89 -10.29
C PRO A 69 5.65 1.10 -11.47
N PHE A 70 4.50 0.45 -11.27
CA PHE A 70 3.85 -0.35 -12.30
C PHE A 70 3.20 0.51 -13.39
N ILE A 71 2.71 1.71 -13.04
CA ILE A 71 2.20 2.68 -14.01
C ILE A 71 3.35 3.18 -14.91
N GLY A 72 4.51 3.49 -14.32
CA GLY A 72 5.69 3.89 -15.07
C GLY A 72 6.13 2.82 -16.07
N THR A 73 6.12 1.55 -15.67
CA THR A 73 6.42 0.44 -16.58
C THR A 73 5.34 0.20 -17.63
N LEU A 74 4.07 0.48 -17.37
CA LEU A 74 2.99 0.29 -18.37
C LEU A 74 2.97 1.40 -19.43
N VAL A 75 3.32 2.64 -19.05
CA VAL A 75 3.29 3.80 -19.96
C VAL A 75 4.58 3.94 -20.75
N PHE A 76 5.70 3.48 -20.21
CA PHE A 76 7.04 3.60 -20.82
C PHE A 76 7.74 2.24 -21.04
N ALA A 77 7.00 1.13 -21.03
CA ALA A 77 7.54 -0.13 -21.57
C ALA A 77 7.80 0.05 -23.09
N PRO A 78 8.96 -0.42 -23.59
CA PRO A 78 9.23 -0.45 -25.03
C PRO A 78 8.27 -1.36 -25.79
#